data_AF-A0AA40KQ31-F1
#
_entry.id   AF-A0AA40KQ31-F1
#
_cell.length_a   1.000
_cell.length_b   1.000
_cell.length_c   1.000
_cell.angle_alpha   90.00
_cell.angle_beta   90.00
_cell.angle_gamma   90.00
#
_symmetry.space_group_name_H-M   'P 1'
#
loop_
_entity.id
_entity.type
_entity.pdbx_description
1 polymer ?
#
loop_
_entity_poly.entity_id
_entity_poly.type
_entity_poly.pdbx_seq_one_letter_code
_entity_poly.pdbx_strand_id
1 'polypeptide(L)'
;MYLNVYYIPCVRSFEKSVETGVSAAYTAWQDLADRLERHKAVIDRELEDAKVNLRHRAVALRDEIERWQAKWLSKPEILTLDWIISMKERWTFLKEQLDILRDDCRKIELNVDDILEGDAENMKKLELQLELEESNCRFQAEFLEELKNQEEEEWTVARRRLPRLHDWLDSWESRIKVQLKDRLKEEPADQKDNLEMGTFVGKKVREVRGTIEWLQLLRGDEVADEHWGELMPLLELRDVKSVRDITLGHLFRSALKIQENVDKIKVISENKRVYEITENSSNSKIPII
;
A
#
# COMPACT_ATOMS: atom_id res chain seq x y z
N MET A 1 -42.60 -20.16 98.98
CA MET A 1 -43.44 -19.20 98.24
C MET A 1 -42.57 -18.03 97.73
N TYR A 2 -41.63 -18.25 96.80
CA TYR A 2 -40.82 -17.15 96.19
C TYR A 2 -40.33 -17.43 94.76
N LEU A 3 -40.63 -18.59 94.16
CA LEU A 3 -40.16 -18.94 92.81
C LEU A 3 -41.06 -18.46 91.66
N ASN A 4 -42.33 -18.11 91.93
CA ASN A 4 -43.31 -17.77 90.88
C ASN A 4 -43.42 -16.28 90.55
N VAL A 5 -42.81 -15.38 91.32
CA VAL A 5 -42.96 -13.92 91.13
C VAL A 5 -41.90 -13.34 90.20
N TYR A 6 -40.71 -13.96 90.10
CA TYR A 6 -39.62 -13.49 89.25
C TYR A 6 -39.49 -14.21 87.91
N TYR A 7 -40.10 -15.39 87.75
CA TYR A 7 -40.00 -16.19 86.51
C TYR A 7 -40.88 -15.61 85.39
N ILE A 8 -42.10 -15.18 85.71
CA ILE A 8 -43.08 -14.65 84.74
C ILE A 8 -42.63 -13.30 84.11
N PRO A 9 -42.09 -12.32 84.88
CA PRO A 9 -41.59 -11.08 84.30
C PRO A 9 -40.33 -11.28 83.44
N CYS A 10 -39.46 -12.21 83.81
CA CYS A 10 -38.24 -12.50 83.07
C CYS A 10 -38.54 -13.17 81.71
N VAL A 11 -39.47 -14.13 81.69
CA VAL A 11 -39.95 -14.77 80.45
C VAL A 11 -40.65 -13.77 79.54
N ARG A 12 -41.53 -12.90 80.06
CA ARG A 12 -42.18 -11.84 79.26
C ARG A 12 -41.20 -10.78 78.73
N SER A 13 -40.16 -10.44 79.50
CA SER A 13 -39.11 -9.51 79.07
C SER A 13 -38.26 -10.15 77.96
N PHE A 14 -37.94 -11.44 78.09
CA PHE A 14 -37.23 -12.20 77.07
C PHE A 14 -38.07 -12.38 75.79
N GLU A 15 -39.35 -12.73 75.89
CA GLU A 15 -40.28 -12.82 74.76
C GLU A 15 -40.40 -11.48 74.02
N LYS A 16 -40.58 -10.37 74.73
CA LYS A 16 -40.59 -9.02 74.12
C LYS A 16 -39.26 -8.67 73.44
N SER A 17 -38.13 -9.00 74.07
CA SER A 17 -36.81 -8.77 73.49
C SER A 17 -36.63 -9.55 72.19
N VAL A 18 -37.04 -10.82 72.16
CA VAL A 18 -37.03 -11.67 70.97
C VAL A 18 -37.97 -11.13 69.90
N GLU A 19 -39.19 -10.74 70.24
CA GLU A 19 -40.17 -10.16 69.30
C GLU A 19 -39.66 -8.85 68.69
N THR A 20 -39.07 -7.96 69.50
CA THR A 20 -38.47 -6.72 69.00
C THR A 20 -37.24 -6.98 68.12
N GLY A 21 -36.41 -7.97 68.46
CA GLY A 21 -35.26 -8.37 67.64
C GLY A 21 -35.67 -8.99 66.30
N VAL A 22 -36.70 -9.83 66.29
CA VAL A 22 -37.26 -10.43 65.07
C VAL A 22 -37.92 -9.35 64.20
N SER A 23 -38.66 -8.41 64.78
CA SER A 23 -39.23 -7.27 64.05
C SER A 23 -38.16 -6.33 63.48
N ALA A 24 -37.07 -6.10 64.21
CA ALA A 24 -35.93 -5.30 63.73
C ALA A 24 -35.18 -6.00 62.59
N ALA A 25 -34.99 -7.32 62.68
CA ALA A 25 -34.40 -8.10 61.60
C ALA A 25 -35.30 -8.13 60.37
N TYR A 26 -36.61 -8.28 60.53
CA TYR A 26 -37.58 -8.27 59.44
C TYR A 26 -37.61 -6.92 58.70
N THR A 27 -37.62 -5.81 59.43
CA THR A 27 -37.57 -4.46 58.85
C THR A 27 -36.24 -4.19 58.13
N ALA A 28 -35.11 -4.63 58.67
CA ALA A 28 -33.81 -4.55 58.00
C ALA A 28 -33.79 -5.39 56.70
N TRP A 29 -34.45 -6.56 56.70
CA TRP A 29 -34.60 -7.39 55.50
C TRP A 29 -35.49 -6.74 54.43
N GLN A 30 -36.59 -6.10 54.84
CA GLN A 30 -37.43 -5.34 53.93
C GLN A 30 -36.68 -4.14 53.34
N ASP A 31 -35.94 -3.37 54.14
CA ASP A 31 -35.14 -2.25 53.61
C ASP A 31 -34.05 -2.74 52.63
N LEU A 32 -33.40 -3.87 52.93
CA LEU A 32 -32.44 -4.48 52.00
C LEU A 32 -33.12 -4.90 50.68
N ALA A 33 -34.30 -5.52 50.75
CA ALA A 33 -35.06 -5.91 49.58
C ALA A 33 -35.45 -4.69 48.73
N ASP A 34 -35.98 -3.63 49.35
CA ASP A 34 -36.34 -2.39 48.69
C ASP A 34 -35.14 -1.69 48.05
N ARG A 35 -33.96 -1.76 48.70
CA ARG A 35 -32.70 -1.23 48.14
C ARG A 35 -32.21 -2.05 46.97
N LEU A 36 -32.30 -3.38 47.04
CA LEU A 36 -31.94 -4.27 45.93
C LEU A 36 -32.87 -4.06 44.73
N GLU A 37 -34.16 -3.87 44.96
CA GLU A 37 -35.12 -3.60 43.89
C GLU A 37 -34.85 -2.24 43.21
N ARG A 38 -34.56 -1.20 44.01
CA ARG A 38 -34.10 0.09 43.47
C ARG A 38 -32.81 -0.03 42.67
N HIS A 39 -31.83 -0.79 43.17
CA HIS A 39 -30.58 -1.03 42.43
C HIS A 39 -30.80 -1.78 41.13
N LYS A 40 -31.68 -2.80 41.14
CA LYS A 40 -32.06 -3.53 39.93
C LYS A 40 -32.65 -2.59 38.88
N ALA A 41 -33.61 -1.74 39.27
CA ALA A 41 -34.22 -0.77 38.36
C ALA A 41 -33.21 0.21 37.75
N VAL A 42 -32.21 0.65 38.53
CA VAL A 42 -31.12 1.49 38.02
C VAL A 42 -30.25 0.71 37.02
N ILE A 43 -29.84 -0.52 37.35
CA ILE A 43 -29.04 -1.37 36.46
C ILE A 43 -29.79 -1.63 35.15
N ASP A 44 -31.08 -1.95 35.22
CA ASP A 44 -31.91 -2.20 34.03
C ASP A 44 -31.96 -0.96 33.12
N ARG A 45 -32.07 0.24 33.70
CA ARG A 45 -32.04 1.49 32.93
C ARG A 45 -30.69 1.75 32.28
N GLU A 46 -29.60 1.65 33.04
CA GLU A 46 -28.24 1.86 32.51
C GLU A 46 -27.90 0.84 31.41
N LEU A 47 -28.40 -0.39 31.55
CA LEU A 47 -28.25 -1.44 30.55
C LEU A 47 -29.00 -1.10 29.26
N GLU A 48 -30.24 -0.58 29.34
CA GLU A 48 -30.96 -0.12 28.15
C GLU A 48 -30.30 1.09 27.49
N ASP A 49 -29.81 2.06 28.27
CA ASP A 49 -29.06 3.20 27.76
C ASP A 49 -27.76 2.75 27.05
N ALA A 50 -27.05 1.77 27.62
CA ALA A 50 -25.88 1.16 26.99
C ALA A 50 -26.24 0.44 25.67
N LYS A 51 -27.35 -0.30 25.62
CA LYS A 51 -27.83 -0.94 24.38
C LYS A 51 -28.14 0.08 23.30
N VAL A 52 -28.84 1.17 23.63
CA VAL A 52 -29.13 2.25 22.68
C VAL A 52 -27.85 2.90 22.15
N ASN A 53 -26.88 3.17 23.02
CA ASN A 53 -25.58 3.71 22.62
C ASN A 53 -24.82 2.76 21.68
N LEU A 54 -24.82 1.45 21.95
CA LEU A 54 -24.20 0.46 21.07
C LEU A 54 -24.90 0.40 19.70
N ARG A 55 -26.23 0.49 19.65
CA ARG A 55 -26.97 0.55 18.38
C ARG A 55 -26.59 1.79 17.55
N HIS A 56 -26.48 2.96 18.19
CA HIS A 56 -26.02 4.16 17.48
C HIS A 56 -24.59 4.03 16.95
N ARG A 57 -23.68 3.45 17.75
CA ARG A 57 -22.30 3.15 17.32
C ARG A 57 -22.29 2.18 16.13
N ALA A 58 -23.15 1.15 16.15
CA ALA A 58 -23.28 0.18 15.06
C ALA A 58 -23.72 0.82 13.75
N VAL A 59 -24.75 1.67 13.80
CA VAL A 59 -25.23 2.43 12.64
C VAL A 59 -24.15 3.35 12.09
N ALA A 60 -23.49 4.12 12.95
CA ALA A 60 -22.42 5.03 12.51
C ALA A 60 -21.26 4.28 11.85
N LEU A 61 -20.85 3.15 12.42
CA LEU A 61 -19.77 2.33 11.87
C LEU A 61 -20.15 1.70 10.52
N ARG A 62 -21.39 1.22 10.38
CA ARG A 62 -21.91 0.72 9.09
C ARG A 62 -21.85 1.81 8.02
N ASP A 63 -22.34 3.01 8.32
CA ASP A 63 -22.30 4.13 7.38
C ASP A 63 -20.85 4.52 7.00
N GLU A 64 -19.89 4.42 7.94
CA GLU A 64 -18.48 4.64 7.64
C GLU A 64 -17.88 3.57 6.73
N ILE A 65 -18.26 2.30 6.92
CA ILE A 65 -17.87 1.19 6.04
C ILE A 65 -18.44 1.41 4.64
N GLU A 66 -19.72 1.77 4.51
CA GLU A 66 -20.35 2.06 3.22
C GLU A 66 -19.66 3.22 2.48
N ARG A 67 -19.29 4.29 3.18
CA ARG A 67 -18.52 5.39 2.59
C ARG A 67 -17.14 4.95 2.12
N TRP A 68 -16.46 4.11 2.90
CA TRP A 68 -15.16 3.55 2.50
C TRP A 68 -15.32 2.69 1.25
N GLN A 69 -16.35 1.83 1.20
CA GLN A 69 -16.65 0.98 0.05
C GLN A 69 -16.97 1.82 -1.20
N ALA A 70 -17.79 2.86 -1.07
CA ALA A 70 -18.10 3.76 -2.18
C ALA A 70 -16.82 4.41 -2.74
N LYS A 71 -15.92 4.88 -1.86
CA LYS A 71 -14.62 5.44 -2.25
C LYS A 71 -13.72 4.40 -2.93
N TRP A 72 -13.74 3.16 -2.46
CA TRP A 72 -12.99 2.06 -3.07
C TRP A 72 -13.51 1.71 -4.47
N LEU A 73 -14.83 1.69 -4.65
CA LEU A 73 -15.46 1.43 -5.95
C LEU A 73 -15.22 2.57 -6.95
N SER A 74 -15.17 3.82 -6.47
CA SER A 74 -14.81 4.99 -7.27
C SER A 74 -13.30 5.26 -7.31
N LYS A 75 -12.47 4.21 -7.25
CA LYS A 75 -11.01 4.37 -7.23
C LYS A 75 -10.49 5.08 -8.49
N PRO A 76 -9.42 5.90 -8.37
CA PRO A 76 -8.79 6.52 -9.53
C PRO A 76 -8.29 5.48 -10.55
N GLU A 77 -8.26 5.86 -11.83
CA GLU A 77 -7.72 5.01 -12.90
C GLU A 77 -6.22 4.75 -12.71
N ILE A 78 -5.49 5.73 -12.15
CA ILE A 78 -4.08 5.60 -11.77
C ILE A 78 -4.00 5.52 -10.25
N LEU A 79 -3.65 4.35 -9.73
CA LEU A 79 -3.50 4.10 -8.30
C LEU A 79 -2.07 4.42 -7.85
N THR A 80 -1.94 5.31 -6.86
CA THR A 80 -0.66 5.56 -6.19
C THR A 80 -0.52 4.65 -4.97
N LEU A 81 0.73 4.30 -4.62
CA LEU A 81 1.02 3.48 -3.44
C LEU A 81 0.49 4.13 -2.16
N ASP A 82 0.69 5.44 -2.00
CA ASP A 82 0.21 6.20 -0.84
C ASP A 82 -1.32 6.14 -0.70
N TRP A 83 -2.05 6.22 -1.82
CA TRP A 83 -3.50 6.12 -1.79
C TRP A 83 -3.95 4.73 -1.32
N ILE A 84 -3.33 3.66 -1.83
CA ILE A 84 -3.65 2.29 -1.42
C ILE A 84 -3.32 2.04 0.05
N ILE A 85 -2.15 2.51 0.53
CA ILE A 85 -1.77 2.42 1.94
C ILE A 85 -2.80 3.13 2.82
N SER A 86 -3.19 4.36 2.45
CA SER A 86 -4.19 5.12 3.22
C SER A 86 -5.56 4.42 3.26
N MET A 87 -5.96 3.77 2.15
CA MET A 87 -7.21 3.01 2.09
C MET A 87 -7.14 1.76 2.97
N LYS A 88 -5.98 1.09 3.02
CA LYS A 88 -5.75 -0.07 3.87
C LYS A 88 -5.74 0.28 5.34
N GLU A 89 -5.02 1.32 5.75
CA GLU A 89 -5.02 1.80 7.14
C GLU A 89 -6.43 2.15 7.61
N ARG A 90 -7.22 2.79 6.75
CA ARG A 90 -8.61 3.10 7.07
C ARG A 90 -9.46 1.84 7.19
N TRP A 91 -9.27 0.85 6.31
CA TRP A 91 -9.97 -0.43 6.38
C TRP A 91 -9.64 -1.21 7.65
N THR A 92 -8.36 -1.31 8.02
CA THR A 92 -7.92 -1.97 9.25
C THR A 92 -8.51 -1.30 10.48
N PHE A 93 -8.52 0.03 10.52
CA PHE A 93 -9.16 0.78 11.61
C PHE A 93 -10.65 0.46 11.72
N LEU A 94 -11.39 0.44 10.60
CA LEU A 94 -12.83 0.12 10.62
C LEU A 94 -13.08 -1.32 11.10
N LYS A 95 -12.22 -2.26 10.72
CA LYS A 95 -12.29 -3.66 11.16
C LYS A 95 -12.06 -3.79 12.66
N GLU A 96 -11.06 -3.10 13.21
CA GLU A 96 -10.81 -3.06 14.65
C GLU A 96 -12.00 -2.48 15.41
N GLN A 97 -12.61 -1.40 14.92
CA GLN A 97 -13.82 -0.83 15.53
C GLN A 97 -15.01 -1.79 15.48
N LEU A 98 -15.14 -2.58 14.41
CA LEU A 98 -16.18 -3.59 14.26
C LEU A 98 -15.98 -4.73 15.26
N ASP A 99 -14.74 -5.20 15.45
CA ASP A 99 -14.42 -6.26 16.40
C ASP A 99 -14.65 -5.80 17.85
N ILE A 100 -14.22 -4.58 18.20
CA ILE A 100 -14.50 -3.97 19.52
C ILE A 100 -16.01 -3.88 19.76
N LEU A 101 -16.77 -3.39 18.76
CA LEU A 101 -18.22 -3.26 18.87
C LEU A 101 -18.88 -4.63 19.07
N ARG A 102 -18.48 -5.66 18.31
CA ARG A 102 -18.99 -7.03 18.46
C ARG A 102 -18.72 -7.58 19.85
N ASP A 103 -17.53 -7.36 20.38
CA ASP A 103 -17.17 -7.80 21.73
C ASP A 103 -17.96 -7.05 22.81
N ASP A 104 -18.19 -5.75 22.65
CA ASP A 104 -19.04 -4.97 23.55
C ASP A 104 -20.50 -5.45 23.50
N CYS A 105 -21.01 -5.81 22.32
CA CYS A 105 -22.37 -6.32 22.16
C CYS A 105 -22.54 -7.72 22.78
N ARG A 106 -21.53 -8.60 22.64
CA ARG A 106 -21.51 -9.92 23.28
C ARG A 106 -21.56 -9.85 24.80
N LYS A 107 -20.86 -8.88 25.41
CA LYS A 107 -20.87 -8.69 26.88
C LYS A 107 -22.24 -8.35 27.46
N ILE A 108 -23.12 -7.75 26.65
CA ILE A 108 -24.46 -7.27 27.07
C ILE A 108 -25.56 -8.11 26.40
N GLU A 109 -25.20 -9.23 25.76
CA GLU A 109 -26.12 -10.13 25.05
C GLU A 109 -27.02 -9.42 24.02
N LEU A 110 -26.50 -8.34 23.43
CA LEU A 110 -27.20 -7.59 22.39
C LEU A 110 -26.92 -8.24 21.03
N ASN A 111 -27.97 -8.73 20.37
CA ASN A 111 -27.85 -9.15 18.98
C ASN A 111 -27.76 -7.90 18.08
N VAL A 112 -26.57 -7.66 17.51
CA VAL A 112 -26.26 -6.53 16.64
C VAL A 112 -26.08 -6.95 15.18
N ASP A 113 -26.17 -8.27 14.92
CA ASP A 113 -26.04 -8.81 13.57
C ASP A 113 -27.17 -8.30 12.65
N ASP A 114 -28.35 -7.99 13.21
CA ASP A 114 -29.48 -7.38 12.49
C ASP A 114 -29.24 -5.91 12.08
N ILE A 115 -28.25 -5.23 12.68
CA ILE A 115 -27.90 -3.82 12.38
C ILE A 115 -26.67 -3.74 11.50
N LEU A 116 -25.74 -4.65 11.73
CA LEU A 116 -24.52 -4.86 10.94
C LEU A 116 -24.79 -5.83 9.78
N GLU A 117 -25.95 -5.75 9.14
CA GLU A 117 -26.30 -6.46 7.89
C GLU A 117 -25.31 -6.09 6.78
N GLY A 118 -24.10 -6.60 6.91
CA GLY A 118 -22.99 -6.45 6.00
C GLY A 118 -22.71 -7.82 5.44
N ASP A 119 -22.73 -7.90 4.12
CA ASP A 119 -22.30 -9.08 3.40
C ASP A 119 -20.82 -9.37 3.75
N ALA A 120 -20.62 -10.27 4.71
CA ALA A 120 -19.31 -10.68 5.19
C ALA A 120 -18.46 -11.27 4.06
N GLU A 121 -19.10 -11.81 3.02
CA GLU A 121 -18.47 -12.27 1.80
C GLU A 121 -17.95 -11.10 0.97
N ASN A 122 -18.75 -10.05 0.79
CA ASN A 122 -18.29 -8.83 0.12
C ASN A 122 -17.13 -8.15 0.86
N MET A 123 -17.17 -8.09 2.20
CA MET A 123 -16.06 -7.52 2.97
C MET A 123 -14.76 -8.31 2.77
N LYS A 124 -14.83 -9.64 2.81
CA LYS A 124 -13.65 -10.50 2.52
C LYS A 124 -13.16 -10.32 1.08
N LYS A 125 -14.07 -10.21 0.11
CA LYS A 125 -13.71 -9.99 -1.29
C LYS A 125 -13.00 -8.65 -1.49
N LEU A 126 -13.49 -7.60 -0.85
CA LEU A 126 -12.87 -6.27 -0.90
C LEU A 126 -11.49 -6.27 -0.23
N GLU A 127 -11.34 -6.97 0.89
CA GLU A 127 -10.05 -7.14 1.57
C GLU A 127 -9.03 -7.83 0.66
N LEU A 128 -9.42 -8.94 -0.01
CA LEU A 128 -8.55 -9.62 -0.98
C LEU A 128 -8.20 -8.72 -2.17
N GLN A 129 -9.15 -7.94 -2.69
CA GLN A 129 -8.88 -6.98 -3.77
C GLN A 129 -7.89 -5.91 -3.34
N LEU A 130 -8.04 -5.39 -2.13
CA LEU A 130 -7.14 -4.38 -1.56
C LEU A 130 -5.72 -4.92 -1.40
N GLU A 131 -5.57 -6.14 -0.87
CA GLU A 131 -4.27 -6.81 -0.74
C GLU A 131 -3.59 -7.05 -2.09
N LEU A 132 -4.36 -7.49 -3.09
CA LEU A 132 -3.86 -7.71 -4.45
C LEU A 132 -3.35 -6.41 -5.09
N GLU A 133 -4.10 -5.33 -4.93
CA GLU A 133 -3.76 -4.01 -5.46
C GLU A 133 -2.57 -3.39 -4.73
N GLU A 134 -2.48 -3.54 -3.39
CA GLU A 134 -1.31 -3.10 -2.63
C GLU A 134 -0.05 -3.84 -3.10
N SER A 135 -0.11 -5.16 -3.23
CA SER A 135 1.00 -5.96 -3.74
C SER A 135 1.42 -5.50 -5.15
N ASN A 136 0.46 -5.20 -6.01
CA ASN A 136 0.72 -4.69 -7.36
C ASN A 136 1.35 -3.30 -7.35
N CYS A 137 0.81 -2.34 -6.60
CA CYS A 137 1.34 -0.98 -6.49
C CYS A 137 2.73 -0.98 -5.87
N ARG A 138 3.00 -1.82 -4.85
CA ARG A 138 4.32 -1.95 -4.25
C ARG A 138 5.34 -2.49 -5.25
N PHE A 139 4.97 -3.52 -6.01
CA PHE A 139 5.82 -4.08 -7.06
C PHE A 139 6.16 -3.05 -8.15
N GLN A 140 5.17 -2.24 -8.56
CA GLN A 140 5.37 -1.16 -9.52
C GLN A 140 6.27 -0.05 -8.95
N ALA A 141 6.06 0.35 -7.69
CA ALA A 141 6.85 1.37 -7.03
C ALA A 141 8.33 0.95 -6.90
N GLU A 142 8.57 -0.29 -6.48
CA GLU A 142 9.92 -0.86 -6.38
C GLU A 142 10.63 -0.82 -7.75
N PHE A 143 9.95 -1.24 -8.82
CA PHE A 143 10.52 -1.17 -10.17
C PHE A 143 10.86 0.26 -10.57
N LEU A 144 9.95 1.21 -10.34
CA LEU A 144 10.18 2.61 -10.72
C LEU A 144 11.30 3.25 -9.91
N GLU A 145 11.44 2.91 -8.63
CA GLU A 145 12.54 3.37 -7.79
C GLU A 145 13.88 2.80 -8.27
N GLU A 146 13.95 1.50 -8.54
CA GLU A 146 15.15 0.88 -9.09
C GLU A 146 15.51 1.44 -10.46
N LEU A 147 14.52 1.64 -11.34
CA LEU A 147 14.72 2.25 -12.66
C LEU A 147 15.27 3.67 -12.52
N LYS A 148 14.70 4.47 -11.62
CA LYS A 148 15.18 5.83 -11.34
C LYS A 148 16.64 5.83 -10.89
N ASN A 149 17.04 4.88 -10.05
CA ASN A 149 18.44 4.72 -9.63
C ASN A 149 19.37 4.40 -10.82
N GLN A 150 18.90 3.63 -11.82
CA GLN A 150 19.65 3.43 -13.06
C GLN A 150 19.70 4.71 -13.92
N GLU A 151 18.59 5.45 -13.98
CA GLU A 151 18.47 6.69 -14.76
C GLU A 151 19.34 7.84 -14.23
N GLU A 152 19.61 7.87 -12.93
CA GLU A 152 20.50 8.84 -12.29
C GLU A 152 21.99 8.57 -12.57
N GLU A 153 22.36 7.38 -13.07
CA GLU A 153 23.76 7.06 -13.38
C GLU A 153 24.27 7.88 -14.58
N GLU A 154 25.45 8.48 -14.43
CA GLU A 154 26.14 9.20 -15.50
C GLU A 154 26.37 8.30 -16.71
N TRP A 155 26.12 8.82 -17.92
CA TRP A 155 26.22 8.05 -19.16
C TRP A 155 27.62 7.46 -19.37
N THR A 156 28.66 8.19 -18.95
CA THR A 156 30.07 7.76 -19.04
C THR A 156 30.32 6.43 -18.32
N VAL A 157 29.59 6.18 -17.23
CA VAL A 157 29.63 4.96 -16.43
C VAL A 157 28.59 3.95 -16.93
N ALA A 158 27.34 4.40 -17.13
CA ALA A 158 26.22 3.56 -17.54
C ALA A 158 26.49 2.82 -18.87
N ARG A 159 27.16 3.47 -19.84
CA ARG A 159 27.51 2.85 -21.14
C ARG A 159 28.38 1.60 -21.03
N ARG A 160 29.16 1.46 -19.94
CA ARG A 160 29.99 0.27 -19.65
C ARG A 160 29.21 -0.82 -18.95
N ARG A 161 28.09 -0.47 -18.31
CA ARG A 161 27.24 -1.34 -17.48
C ARG A 161 25.94 -1.76 -18.17
N LEU A 162 25.74 -1.42 -19.44
CA LEU A 162 24.59 -1.88 -20.23
C LEU A 162 24.33 -3.40 -20.18
N PRO A 163 25.35 -4.30 -20.17
CA PRO A 163 25.08 -5.72 -19.96
C PRO A 163 24.41 -6.02 -18.62
N ARG A 164 24.85 -5.34 -17.53
CA ARG A 164 24.24 -5.46 -16.21
C ARG A 164 22.81 -4.92 -16.18
N LEU A 165 22.52 -3.88 -16.96
CA LEU A 165 21.16 -3.37 -17.13
C LEU A 165 20.25 -4.39 -17.84
N HIS A 166 20.76 -5.13 -18.83
CA HIS A 166 20.03 -6.24 -19.43
C HIS A 166 19.76 -7.37 -18.42
N ASP A 167 20.77 -7.77 -17.65
CA ASP A 167 20.60 -8.79 -16.59
C ASP A 167 19.54 -8.35 -15.57
N TRP A 168 19.53 -7.05 -15.22
CA TRP A 168 18.52 -6.46 -14.34
C TRP A 168 17.11 -6.52 -14.96
N LEU A 169 16.95 -6.17 -16.23
CA LEU A 169 15.67 -6.30 -16.94
C LEU A 169 15.18 -7.75 -17.01
N ASP A 170 16.08 -8.70 -17.28
CA ASP A 170 15.78 -10.14 -17.32
C ASP A 170 15.34 -10.65 -15.93
N SER A 171 15.94 -10.10 -14.86
CA SER A 171 15.51 -10.37 -13.48
C SER A 171 14.09 -9.88 -13.20
N TRP A 172 13.70 -8.72 -13.76
CA TRP A 172 12.33 -8.21 -13.62
C TRP A 172 11.31 -8.97 -14.47
N GLU A 173 11.67 -9.41 -15.68
CA GLU A 173 10.81 -10.30 -16.49
C GLU A 173 10.55 -11.63 -15.78
N SER A 174 11.57 -12.21 -15.15
CA SER A 174 11.41 -13.43 -14.36
C SER A 174 10.56 -13.21 -13.11
N ARG A 175 10.68 -12.06 -12.42
CA ARG A 175 9.80 -11.67 -11.31
C ARG A 175 8.34 -11.50 -11.74
N ILE A 176 8.08 -10.84 -12.89
CA ILE A 176 6.73 -10.69 -13.46
C ILE A 176 6.11 -12.07 -13.73
N LYS A 177 6.88 -12.99 -14.32
CA LYS A 177 6.44 -14.37 -14.60
C LYS A 177 6.03 -15.12 -13.34
N VAL A 178 6.79 -15.00 -12.25
CA VAL A 178 6.45 -15.61 -10.96
C VAL A 178 5.16 -15.00 -10.41
N GLN A 179 5.07 -13.66 -10.38
CA GLN A 179 3.90 -12.95 -9.86
C GLN A 179 2.61 -13.29 -10.63
N LEU A 180 2.70 -13.49 -11.95
CA LEU A 180 1.57 -13.90 -12.79
C LEU A 180 1.21 -15.36 -12.63
N LYS A 181 2.19 -16.26 -12.47
CA LYS A 181 1.93 -17.68 -12.17
C LYS A 181 1.20 -17.87 -10.84
N ASP A 182 1.51 -17.06 -9.84
CA ASP A 182 0.79 -17.10 -8.56
C ASP A 182 -0.65 -16.59 -8.68
N ARG A 183 -0.91 -15.68 -9.63
CA ARG A 183 -2.24 -15.12 -9.91
C ARG A 183 -3.10 -15.98 -10.84
N LEU A 184 -2.50 -16.77 -11.74
CA LEU A 184 -3.17 -17.52 -12.81
C LEU A 184 -2.97 -19.03 -12.68
N LYS A 185 -3.34 -19.60 -11.52
CA LYS A 185 -3.33 -21.05 -11.33
C LYS A 185 -4.36 -21.81 -12.20
N GLU A 186 -5.22 -21.13 -12.97
CA GLU A 186 -6.33 -21.75 -13.69
C GLU A 186 -6.43 -21.47 -15.22
N GLU A 187 -5.51 -20.72 -15.84
CA GLU A 187 -5.65 -20.35 -17.28
C GLU A 187 -4.67 -21.11 -18.22
N PRO A 188 -5.11 -21.46 -19.46
CA PRO A 188 -4.33 -22.28 -20.40
C PRO A 188 -3.08 -21.56 -20.95
N ALA A 189 -2.07 -22.35 -21.30
CA ALA A 189 -0.71 -21.90 -21.60
C ALA A 189 -0.56 -20.92 -22.78
N ASP A 190 -1.50 -20.89 -23.72
CA ASP A 190 -1.38 -20.13 -24.97
C ASP A 190 -1.69 -18.62 -24.85
N GLN A 191 -2.21 -18.14 -23.71
CA GLN A 191 -2.47 -16.71 -23.46
C GLN A 191 -1.42 -16.03 -22.56
N LYS A 192 -0.44 -16.78 -22.02
CA LYS A 192 0.54 -16.27 -21.05
C LYS A 192 1.45 -15.19 -21.63
N ASP A 193 1.93 -15.36 -22.86
CA ASP A 193 2.90 -14.42 -23.45
C ASP A 193 2.32 -13.02 -23.70
N ASN A 194 1.03 -12.93 -24.04
CA ASN A 194 0.34 -11.63 -24.21
C ASN A 194 0.00 -10.96 -22.87
N LEU A 195 -0.24 -11.75 -21.83
CA LEU A 195 -0.64 -11.25 -20.50
C LEU A 195 0.58 -10.78 -19.68
N GLU A 196 1.71 -11.47 -19.78
CA GLU A 196 3.02 -11.05 -19.23
C GLU A 196 3.39 -9.65 -19.70
N MET A 197 3.13 -9.40 -20.98
CA MET A 197 3.35 -8.15 -21.69
C MET A 197 2.30 -7.06 -21.41
N GLY A 198 1.16 -7.42 -20.82
CA GLY A 198 0.06 -6.50 -20.52
C GLY A 198 0.24 -5.69 -19.23
N THR A 199 1.11 -6.14 -18.32
CA THR A 199 1.37 -5.49 -17.03
C THR A 199 2.08 -4.15 -17.21
N PHE A 200 1.88 -3.21 -16.27
CA PHE A 200 2.56 -1.91 -16.30
C PHE A 200 4.09 -2.08 -16.32
N VAL A 201 4.63 -2.91 -15.43
CA VAL A 201 6.07 -3.19 -15.34
C VAL A 201 6.55 -3.87 -16.63
N GLY A 202 5.82 -4.86 -17.17
CA GLY A 202 6.20 -5.53 -18.42
C GLY A 202 6.23 -4.59 -19.63
N LYS A 203 5.30 -3.63 -19.72
CA LYS A 203 5.33 -2.57 -20.74
C LYS A 203 6.57 -1.68 -20.58
N LYS A 204 6.89 -1.27 -19.36
CA LYS A 204 8.06 -0.42 -19.09
C LYS A 204 9.39 -1.14 -19.34
N VAL A 205 9.50 -2.42 -18.96
CA VAL A 205 10.67 -3.26 -19.26
C VAL A 205 10.93 -3.30 -20.77
N ARG A 206 9.90 -3.47 -21.59
CA ARG A 206 10.02 -3.42 -23.06
C ARG A 206 10.46 -2.07 -23.59
N GLU A 207 9.86 -1.00 -23.08
CA GLU A 207 10.21 0.37 -23.47
C GLU A 207 11.69 0.66 -23.18
N VAL A 208 12.16 0.27 -21.99
CA VAL A 208 13.57 0.41 -21.61
C VAL A 208 14.46 -0.46 -22.50
N ARG A 209 14.09 -1.71 -22.77
CA ARG A 209 14.86 -2.61 -23.64
C ARG A 209 14.99 -2.07 -25.06
N GLY A 210 13.89 -1.63 -25.67
CA GLY A 210 13.91 -1.02 -27.00
C GLY A 210 14.70 0.29 -27.02
N THR A 211 14.68 1.05 -25.92
CA THR A 211 15.51 2.24 -25.80
C THR A 211 17.00 1.90 -25.76
N ILE A 212 17.39 0.86 -25.03
CA ILE A 212 18.80 0.42 -24.96
C ILE A 212 19.35 0.09 -26.35
N GLU A 213 18.56 -0.51 -27.24
CA GLU A 213 18.97 -0.78 -28.63
C GLU A 213 19.41 0.50 -29.35
N TRP A 214 18.68 1.61 -29.15
CA TRP A 214 19.05 2.91 -29.70
C TRP A 214 20.30 3.50 -29.01
N LEU A 215 20.43 3.32 -27.70
CA LEU A 215 21.59 3.80 -26.95
C LEU A 215 22.89 3.10 -27.34
N GLN A 216 22.83 1.89 -27.90
CA GLN A 216 24.02 1.21 -28.40
C GLN A 216 24.71 2.00 -29.53
N LEU A 217 23.96 2.81 -30.29
CA LEU A 217 24.53 3.70 -31.32
C LEU A 217 25.40 4.81 -30.70
N LEU A 218 25.06 5.26 -29.50
CA LEU A 218 25.79 6.30 -28.76
C LEU A 218 26.93 5.73 -27.89
N ARG A 219 27.03 4.40 -27.79
CA ARG A 219 28.02 3.70 -26.96
C ARG A 219 29.40 3.67 -27.61
N GLY A 220 29.47 3.64 -28.94
CA GLY A 220 30.71 3.39 -29.69
C GLY A 220 31.88 4.22 -29.17
N ASP A 221 33.07 3.61 -29.09
CA ASP A 221 34.32 4.30 -28.69
C ASP A 221 34.68 5.44 -29.66
N GLU A 222 33.97 5.51 -30.79
CA GLU A 222 34.03 6.54 -31.82
C GLU A 222 33.38 7.86 -31.37
N VAL A 223 32.50 7.85 -30.37
CA VAL A 223 31.82 9.07 -29.89
C VAL A 223 32.68 9.80 -28.85
N ALA A 224 33.70 10.51 -29.33
CA ALA A 224 34.48 11.49 -28.56
C ALA A 224 33.64 12.68 -28.04
N ASP A 225 34.17 13.41 -27.04
CA ASP A 225 33.55 14.60 -26.43
C ASP A 225 33.13 15.66 -27.47
N GLU A 226 33.85 15.73 -28.59
CA GLU A 226 33.58 16.66 -29.68
C GLU A 226 32.32 16.30 -30.48
N HIS A 227 31.96 15.02 -30.58
CA HIS A 227 30.71 14.59 -31.22
C HIS A 227 29.49 14.97 -30.39
N TRP A 228 29.64 15.06 -29.07
CA TRP A 228 28.55 15.47 -28.18
C TRP A 228 28.14 16.93 -28.40
N GLY A 229 29.02 17.78 -28.93
CA GLY A 229 28.67 19.14 -29.34
C GLY A 229 27.59 19.19 -30.45
N GLU A 230 27.57 18.19 -31.33
CA GLU A 230 26.56 18.06 -32.40
C GLU A 230 25.38 17.17 -31.98
N LEU A 231 25.62 16.16 -31.14
CA LEU A 231 24.58 15.25 -30.65
C LEU A 231 23.66 15.91 -29.62
N MET A 232 24.16 16.75 -28.71
CA MET A 232 23.33 17.37 -27.66
C MET A 232 22.18 18.24 -28.23
N PRO A 233 22.40 19.09 -29.24
CA PRO A 233 21.31 19.82 -29.91
C PRO A 233 20.34 18.90 -30.67
N LEU A 234 20.85 17.85 -31.33
CA LEU A 234 20.04 16.90 -32.09
C LEU A 234 19.11 16.05 -31.21
N LEU A 235 19.58 15.70 -30.01
CA LEU A 235 18.84 14.95 -29.00
C LEU A 235 18.00 15.85 -28.09
N GLU A 236 18.00 17.16 -28.33
CA GLU A 236 17.29 18.18 -27.55
C GLU A 236 17.63 18.15 -26.04
N LEU A 237 18.89 17.85 -25.70
CA LEU A 237 19.39 17.81 -24.32
C LEU A 237 19.65 19.22 -23.76
N ARG A 238 18.61 20.07 -23.77
CA ARG A 238 18.69 21.49 -23.40
C ARG A 238 19.00 21.73 -21.91
N ASP A 239 18.67 20.74 -21.08
CA ASP A 239 18.81 20.83 -19.63
C ASP A 239 20.23 20.49 -19.15
N VAL A 240 21.08 20.00 -20.05
CA VAL A 240 22.43 19.53 -19.74
C VAL A 240 23.46 20.55 -20.21
N LYS A 241 24.29 21.06 -19.29
CA LYS A 241 25.30 22.08 -19.59
C LYS A 241 26.63 21.50 -20.06
N SER A 242 26.93 20.25 -19.69
CA SER A 242 28.19 19.57 -19.96
C SER A 242 27.94 18.12 -20.33
N VAL A 243 28.74 17.58 -21.25
CA VAL A 243 28.72 16.16 -21.65
C VAL A 243 28.84 15.21 -20.44
N ARG A 244 29.55 15.66 -19.40
CA ARG A 244 29.76 14.88 -18.17
C ARG A 244 28.50 14.76 -17.30
N ASP A 245 27.57 15.70 -17.45
CA ASP A 245 26.32 15.73 -16.67
C ASP A 245 25.19 14.96 -17.37
N ILE A 246 25.47 14.34 -18.54
CA ILE A 246 24.50 13.48 -19.22
C ILE A 246 24.34 12.22 -18.39
N THR A 247 23.09 11.88 -18.08
CA THR A 247 22.71 10.67 -17.34
C THR A 247 21.95 9.73 -18.27
N LEU A 248 21.84 8.46 -17.88
CA LEU A 248 21.04 7.49 -18.62
C LEU A 248 19.59 7.96 -18.79
N GLY A 249 19.01 8.60 -17.77
CA GLY A 249 17.65 9.14 -17.81
C GLY A 249 17.46 10.30 -18.80
N HIS A 250 18.50 11.09 -19.07
CA HIS A 250 18.45 12.10 -20.14
C HIS A 250 18.35 11.42 -21.52
N LEU A 251 19.06 10.31 -21.71
CA LEU A 251 19.06 9.56 -22.96
C LEU A 251 17.79 8.74 -23.14
N PHE A 252 17.22 8.19 -22.07
CA PHE A 252 15.91 7.53 -22.11
C PHE A 252 14.79 8.48 -22.55
N ARG A 253 14.78 9.72 -22.03
CA ARG A 253 13.80 10.73 -22.45
C ARG A 253 13.96 11.16 -23.91
N SER A 254 15.16 11.06 -24.47
CA SER A 254 15.45 11.39 -25.86
C SER A 254 15.41 10.18 -26.81
N ALA A 255 14.98 9.00 -26.34
CA ALA A 255 14.95 7.76 -27.13
C ALA A 255 14.27 7.90 -28.50
N LEU A 256 13.11 8.57 -28.54
CA LEU A 256 12.39 8.85 -29.79
C LEU A 256 13.21 9.73 -30.74
N LYS A 257 13.95 10.71 -30.21
CA LYS A 257 14.81 11.59 -30.99
C LYS A 257 16.05 10.88 -31.51
N ILE A 258 16.58 9.92 -30.75
CA ILE A 258 17.65 9.03 -31.22
C ILE A 258 17.14 8.20 -32.39
N GLN A 259 15.96 7.60 -32.25
CA GLN A 259 15.32 6.79 -33.30
C GLN A 259 15.04 7.61 -34.57
N GLU A 260 14.54 8.84 -34.45
CA GLU A 260 14.26 9.73 -35.58
C GLU A 260 15.54 10.18 -36.33
N ASN A 261 16.69 10.22 -35.65
CA ASN A 261 17.94 10.75 -36.20
C ASN A 261 19.04 9.69 -36.37
N VAL A 262 18.70 8.40 -36.41
CA VAL A 262 19.66 7.26 -36.50
C VAL A 262 20.72 7.48 -37.59
N ASP A 263 20.32 7.86 -38.80
CA ASP A 263 21.26 8.01 -39.93
C ASP A 263 22.25 9.16 -39.70
N LYS A 264 21.77 10.28 -39.12
CA LYS A 264 22.64 11.42 -38.80
C LYS A 264 23.60 11.08 -37.66
N ILE A 265 23.14 10.33 -36.67
CA ILE A 265 23.97 9.88 -35.54
C ILE A 265 25.09 8.97 -36.05
N LYS A 266 24.78 8.02 -36.95
CA LYS A 266 25.79 7.16 -37.59
C LYS A 266 26.82 7.97 -38.37
N VAL A 267 26.36 8.94 -39.16
CA VAL A 267 27.25 9.83 -39.94
C VAL A 267 28.14 10.66 -39.01
N ILE A 268 27.63 11.18 -37.90
CA ILE A 268 28.45 11.92 -36.91
C ILE A 268 29.49 11.02 -36.25
N SER A 269 29.13 9.77 -35.90
CA SER A 269 30.08 8.81 -35.33
C SER A 269 31.15 8.36 -36.33
N GLU A 270 30.83 8.31 -37.63
CA GLU A 270 31.76 7.85 -38.67
C GLU A 270 32.64 8.98 -39.25
N ASN A 271 32.12 10.22 -39.36
CA ASN A 271 32.76 11.28 -40.14
C ASN A 271 34.08 11.82 -39.59
N LYS A 272 34.36 11.74 -38.28
CA LYS A 272 35.66 12.23 -37.75
C LYS A 272 36.81 11.23 -37.85
N ARG A 273 36.56 9.94 -38.14
CA ARG A 273 37.63 9.01 -38.52
C ARG A 273 38.40 9.48 -39.75
N VAL A 274 37.73 10.20 -40.66
CA VAL A 274 38.34 10.67 -41.91
C VAL A 274 39.29 11.85 -41.65
N TYR A 275 38.96 12.74 -40.71
CA TYR A 275 39.78 13.93 -40.43
C TYR A 275 41.11 13.62 -39.73
N GLU A 276 41.14 12.70 -38.77
CA GLU A 276 42.40 12.27 -38.10
C GLU A 276 43.37 11.53 -39.04
N ILE A 277 42.85 10.79 -40.03
CA ILE A 277 43.69 10.11 -41.03
C ILE A 277 44.29 11.13 -42.01
N THR A 278 43.53 12.17 -42.38
CA THR A 278 44.02 13.21 -43.31
C THR A 278 45.01 14.21 -42.68
N GLU A 279 44.88 14.53 -41.40
CA GLU A 279 45.87 15.38 -40.70
C GLU A 279 47.20 14.66 -40.46
N ASN A 280 47.16 13.36 -40.11
CA ASN A 280 48.39 12.58 -39.95
C ASN A 280 49.12 12.31 -41.27
N SER A 281 48.40 12.24 -42.41
CA SER A 281 49.03 12.13 -43.74
C SER A 281 49.62 13.44 -44.25
N SER A 282 49.24 14.59 -43.68
CA SER A 282 49.71 15.92 -44.12
C SER A 282 50.96 16.39 -43.37
N ASN A 283 51.24 15.83 -42.19
CA ASN A 283 52.41 16.17 -41.37
C ASN A 283 53.69 15.35 -41.67
N SER A 284 53.68 14.44 -42.66
CA SER A 284 54.87 13.64 -43.03
C SER A 284 55.68 14.19 -44.21
N LYS A 285 55.42 15.41 -44.70
CA LYS A 285 56.16 16.02 -45.82
C LYS A 285 56.74 17.37 -45.43
N ILE A 286 57.78 17.35 -44.59
CA ILE A 286 58.79 18.41 -44.56
C ILE A 286 60.06 17.82 -45.20
N PRO A 287 60.45 18.23 -46.41
CA PRO A 287 61.74 17.86 -46.95
C PRO A 287 62.81 18.76 -46.33
N ILE A 288 63.87 18.08 -45.88
CA ILE A 288 65.16 18.65 -45.51
C ILE A 288 65.72 19.41 -46.72
N ILE A 289 66.04 20.69 -46.53
CA ILE A 289 67.15 21.39 -47.20
C ILE A 289 67.89 22.19 -46.12
#